data_AF-A0A9E2UWA5-F1
#
_entry.id   AF-A0A9E2UWA5-F1
#
_cell.length_a   1.000
_cell.length_b   1.000
_cell.length_c   1.000
_cell.angle_alpha   90.00
_cell.angle_beta   90.00
_cell.angle_gamma   90.00
#
_symmetry.space_group_name_H-M   'P 1'
#
loop_
_entity.id
_entity.type
_entity.pdbx_description
1 polymer ?
#
loop_
_entity_poly.entity_id
_entity_poly.type
_entity_poly.pdbx_seq_one_letter_code
_entity_poly.pdbx_strand_id
1 'polypeptide(L)' 'KRALAKDRRAIDAELARVIPAMKKRGGYAACLDHGVPSDVSLENYRHYVQQLLEMSVMD' A
#
# COMPACT_ATOMS: atom_id res chain seq x y z
N LYS A 1 1.35 7.06 3.35
CA LYS A 1 2.51 6.55 4.12
C LYS A 1 2.33 6.47 5.65
N ARG A 2 1.55 7.33 6.33
CA ARG A 2 1.38 7.26 7.81
C ARG A 2 0.83 5.92 8.33
N ALA A 3 0.02 5.22 7.54
CA ALA A 3 -0.48 3.89 7.88
C ALA A 3 0.65 2.86 8.08
N LEU A 4 1.75 2.95 7.31
CA LEU A 4 2.87 2.02 7.37
C LEU A 4 3.64 2.07 8.70
N ALA A 5 3.60 3.19 9.42
CA ALA A 5 4.24 3.34 10.72
C ALA A 5 3.39 2.82 11.89
N LYS A 6 2.13 2.42 11.63
CA LYS A 6 1.20 1.96 12.68
C LYS A 6 1.24 0.44 12.82
N ASP A 7 0.47 -0.26 12.01
CA ASP A 7 0.31 -1.71 12.06
C ASP A 7 -0.22 -2.24 10.72
N ARG A 8 -0.23 -3.57 10.57
CA ARG A 8 -0.72 -4.25 9.36
C ARG A 8 -2.17 -3.89 9.02
N ARG A 9 -3.04 -3.77 10.04
CA ARG A 9 -4.46 -3.45 9.84
C ARG A 9 -4.66 -2.05 9.26
N ALA A 10 -3.88 -1.08 9.71
CA ALA A 10 -3.89 0.28 9.17
C ALA A 10 -3.41 0.31 7.72
N ILE A 11 -2.41 -0.50 7.37
CA ILE A 11 -1.93 -0.66 5.99
C ILE A 11 -3.03 -1.24 5.11
N ASP A 12 -3.64 -2.35 5.53
CA ASP A 12 -4.70 -3.02 4.78
C ASP A 12 -5.90 -2.09 4.54
N ALA A 13 -6.30 -1.32 5.57
CA ALA A 13 -7.38 -0.35 5.47
C ALA A 13 -7.08 0.77 4.46
N GLU A 14 -5.84 1.27 4.43
CA GLU A 14 -5.44 2.32 3.48
C GLU A 14 -5.37 1.79 2.04
N LEU A 15 -4.85 0.58 1.84
CA LEU A 15 -4.82 -0.05 0.53
C LEU A 15 -6.24 -0.35 0.01
N ALA A 16 -7.13 -0.88 0.86
CA ALA A 16 -8.54 -1.11 0.54
C ALA A 16 -9.28 0.17 0.15
N ARG A 17 -8.88 1.33 0.71
CA ARG A 17 -9.46 2.62 0.38
C ARG A 17 -8.99 3.16 -0.98
N VAL A 18 -7.74 2.93 -1.36
CA VAL A 18 -7.10 3.57 -2.53
C VAL A 18 -7.13 2.69 -3.76
N ILE A 19 -6.70 1.44 -3.65
CA ILE A 19 -6.41 0.57 -4.80
C ILE A 19 -7.64 0.29 -5.67
N PRO A 20 -8.85 -0.02 -5.13
CA PRO A 20 -10.01 -0.30 -5.97
C PRO A 20 -10.39 0.84 -6.92
N ALA A 21 -10.29 2.09 -6.45
CA ALA A 21 -10.57 3.26 -7.28
C ALA A 21 -9.52 3.43 -8.39
N MET A 22 -8.24 3.18 -8.09
CA MET A 22 -7.16 3.24 -9.07
C MET A 22 -7.28 2.13 -10.13
N LYS A 23 -7.57 0.90 -9.70
CA LYS A 23 -7.86 -0.24 -10.60
C LYS A 23 -8.99 0.07 -11.56
N LYS A 24 -10.13 0.54 -11.03
CA LYS A 24 -11.31 0.87 -11.84
C LYS A 24 -11.02 1.91 -12.93
N ARG A 25 -10.16 2.90 -12.62
CA ARG A 25 -9.76 3.93 -13.59
C ARG A 25 -8.80 3.38 -14.66
N GLY A 26 -7.93 2.44 -14.30
CA GLY A 26 -6.85 1.95 -15.17
C GLY A 26 -5.69 2.94 -15.32
N GLY A 27 -4.61 2.49 -15.97
CA GLY A 27 -3.44 3.33 -16.29
C GLY A 27 -2.75 3.93 -15.06
N TYR A 28 -2.60 3.15 -13.98
CA TYR A 28 -1.93 3.58 -12.76
C TYR A 28 -0.73 2.68 -12.45
N ALA A 29 0.29 3.26 -11.82
CA ALA A 29 1.41 2.54 -11.23
C ALA A 29 1.39 2.80 -9.72
N ALA A 30 1.30 1.75 -8.91
CA ALA A 30 1.25 1.91 -7.46
C ALA A 30 2.65 2.07 -6.88
N CYS A 31 2.87 3.16 -6.17
CA CYS A 31 4.10 3.43 -5.43
C CYS A 31 3.82 4.36 -4.24
N LEU A 32 4.81 4.55 -3.37
CA LEU A 32 4.76 5.65 -2.42
C LEU A 32 5.02 6.97 -3.14
N ASP A 33 4.33 8.01 -2.71
CA ASP A 33 4.45 9.37 -3.23
C ASP A 33 5.83 9.99 -2.96
N HIS A 34 6.58 9.43 -2.01
CA HIS A 34 7.90 9.87 -1.55
C HIS A 34 8.68 8.68 -0.95
N GLY A 35 9.83 8.96 -0.34
CA GLY A 35 10.60 7.97 0.43
C GLY A 35 9.87 7.40 1.65
N VAL A 36 10.29 6.21 2.06
CA VAL A 36 9.82 5.50 3.26
C VAL A 36 10.33 6.24 4.51
N PRO A 37 9.44 6.68 5.42
CA PRO A 37 9.85 7.29 6.69
C PRO A 37 10.68 6.34 7.57
N SER A 38 11.62 6.88 8.35
CA SER A 38 12.54 6.10 9.20
C SER A 38 11.87 5.35 10.35
N ASP A 39 10.64 5.73 10.71
CA ASP A 39 9.80 5.11 11.74
C ASP A 39 8.93 3.96 11.20
N VAL A 40 9.02 3.64 9.91
CA VAL A 40 8.36 2.45 9.33
C VAL A 40 9.24 1.23 9.57
N SER A 41 8.70 0.22 10.27
CA SER A 41 9.39 -1.06 10.43
C SER A 41 9.56 -1.79 9.09
N LEU A 42 10.66 -2.52 8.93
CA LEU A 42 10.87 -3.36 7.75
C LEU A 42 9.74 -4.37 7.56
N GLU A 43 9.20 -4.90 8.64
CA GLU A 43 8.07 -5.84 8.61
C GLU A 43 6.83 -5.19 7.99
N ASN A 44 6.45 -4.00 8.46
CA ASN A 44 5.31 -3.28 7.91
C ASN A 44 5.54 -2.91 6.43
N TYR A 45 6.76 -2.53 6.07
CA TYR A 45 7.09 -2.24 4.68
C TYR A 45 6.95 -3.48 3.77
N ARG A 46 7.41 -4.65 4.23
CA ARG A 46 7.25 -5.91 3.50
C ARG A 46 5.77 -6.28 3.36
N HIS A 47 4.98 -6.14 4.43
CA HIS A 47 3.53 -6.35 4.41
C HIS A 47 2.85 -5.44 3.38
N TYR A 48 3.18 -4.14 3.40
CA TYR A 48 2.70 -3.18 2.41
C TYR A 48 3.00 -3.59 0.98
N VAL A 49 4.25 -3.97 0.67
CA VAL A 49 4.63 -4.38 -0.70
C VAL A 49 3.87 -5.63 -1.14
N GLN A 50 3.77 -6.64 -0.26
CA GLN A 50 3.04 -7.88 -0.55
C GLN A 50 1.56 -7.59 -0.85
N GLN A 51 0.88 -6.84 0.02
CA GLN A 51 -0.53 -6.51 -0.16
C GLN A 51 -0.75 -5.61 -1.37
N LEU A 52 0.16 -4.67 -1.63
CA LEU A 52 0.08 -3.81 -2.81
C LEU A 52 0.15 -4.63 -4.09
N LEU A 53 1.05 -5.61 -4.17
CA LEU A 53 1.15 -6.52 -5.32
C LEU A 53 -0.12 -7.35 -5.50
N GLU A 54 -0.56 -8.03 -4.43
CA GLU A 54 -1.77 -8.86 -4.43
C GLU A 54 -3.00 -8.08 -4.87
N MET A 55 -3.17 -6.86 -4.38
CA MET A 55 -4.34 -6.06 -4.73
C MET A 55 -4.23 -5.43 -6.12
N SER A 56 -3.02 -5.20 -6.65
CA SER A 56 -2.81 -4.49 -7.91
C SER A 56 -2.88 -5.39 -9.14
N VAL A 57 -2.67 -6.71 -9.01
CA VAL A 57 -2.84 -7.66 -10.12
C VAL A 57 -4.29 -7.71 -10.60
N MET A 58 -4.48 -7.88 -11.91
CA MET A 58 -5.80 -8.09 -12.51
C MET A 58 -6.23 -9.54 -12.27
N ASP A 59 -7.52 -9.76 -12.04
CA ASP A 59 -8.12 -11.10 -12.05
C ASP A 59 -8.02 -11.73 -13.45
#